data_AF-A0A1S9DDM4-F1
#
_entry.id   AF-A0A1S9DDM4-F1
#
_cell.length_a   1.000
_cell.length_b   1.000
_cell.length_c   1.000
_cell.angle_alpha   90.00
_cell.angle_beta   90.00
_cell.angle_gamma   90.00
#
_symmetry.space_group_name_H-M   'P 1'
#
loop_
_entity.id
_entity.type
_entity.pdbx_description
1 polymer ?
#
loop_
_entity_poly.entity_id
_entity_poly.type
_entity_poly.pdbx_seq_one_letter_code
_entity_poly.pdbx_strand_id
1 'polypeptide(L)'
;MLAFEVGKVLESNGDKVSFLGSFNLPPHIKSRMHQLDWKERLLHLSYFLDLMTEAHARKLAAELQGATREQAMAKVMEDADQNRLFELALSPEALNKWATLAFALQSMAIDYDRSGSSTSMDVFYCISLAVVASSKKQWRNEHLRKWVDIARSEPRFHEVGGAHYTMLGPEHVFNFQKTLRAALDARGI
;
A
#
# COMPACT_ATOMS: atom_id res chain seq x y z
N MET A 1 -6.08 -4.71 4.62
CA MET A 1 -7.08 -4.17 5.57
C MET A 1 -8.48 -4.60 5.20
N LEU A 2 -9.00 -4.14 4.04
CA LEU A 2 -10.36 -4.46 3.63
C LEU A 2 -10.62 -5.98 3.56
N ALA A 3 -9.73 -6.74 2.93
CA ALA A 3 -9.86 -8.20 2.87
C ALA A 3 -9.91 -8.87 4.25
N PHE A 4 -9.19 -8.32 5.25
CA PHE A 4 -9.22 -8.83 6.62
C PHE A 4 -10.57 -8.58 7.27
N GLU A 5 -11.13 -7.38 7.14
CA GLU A 5 -12.47 -7.06 7.67
C GLU A 5 -13.57 -7.86 6.97
N VAL A 6 -13.51 -7.96 5.64
CA VAL A 6 -14.43 -8.79 4.86
C VAL A 6 -14.34 -10.24 5.32
N GLY A 7 -13.13 -10.77 5.55
CA GLY A 7 -12.94 -12.11 6.07
C GLY A 7 -13.61 -12.33 7.43
N LYS A 8 -13.51 -11.39 8.36
CA LYS A 8 -14.21 -11.48 9.65
C LYS A 8 -15.73 -11.47 9.49
N VAL A 9 -16.27 -10.62 8.62
CA VAL A 9 -17.71 -10.56 8.35
C VAL A 9 -18.21 -11.88 7.78
N LEU A 10 -17.50 -12.45 6.80
CA LEU A 10 -17.81 -13.77 6.24
C LEU A 10 -17.81 -14.85 7.34
N GLU A 11 -16.75 -14.92 8.15
CA GLU A 11 -16.66 -15.89 9.25
C GLU A 11 -17.78 -15.70 10.29
N SER A 12 -18.15 -14.46 10.62
CA SER A 12 -19.26 -14.18 11.54
C SER A 12 -20.62 -14.63 11.01
N ASN A 13 -20.76 -14.75 9.69
CA ASN A 13 -21.96 -15.26 9.01
C ASN A 13 -21.94 -16.79 8.83
N GLY A 14 -20.90 -17.47 9.34
CA GLY A 14 -20.75 -18.93 9.24
C GLY A 14 -19.98 -19.41 8.02
N ASP A 15 -19.47 -18.52 7.18
CA ASP A 15 -18.63 -18.89 6.03
C ASP A 15 -17.21 -19.29 6.48
N LYS A 16 -16.58 -20.16 5.71
CA LYS A 16 -15.17 -20.53 5.91
C LYS A 16 -14.27 -19.69 5.00
N VAL A 17 -13.43 -18.84 5.60
CA VAL A 17 -12.35 -18.15 4.87
C VAL A 17 -11.10 -19.03 4.85
N SER A 18 -10.85 -19.69 3.72
CA SER A 18 -9.76 -20.66 3.59
C SER A 18 -8.39 -20.01 3.33
N PHE A 19 -8.35 -18.76 2.87
CA PHE A 19 -7.13 -18.01 2.62
C PHE A 19 -7.35 -16.50 2.81
N LEU A 20 -6.37 -15.82 3.39
CA LEU A 20 -6.28 -14.37 3.42
C LEU A 20 -4.83 -13.94 3.17
N GLY A 21 -4.63 -13.19 2.09
CA GLY A 21 -3.33 -12.65 1.69
C GLY A 21 -3.17 -11.17 2.05
N SER A 22 -2.09 -10.81 2.74
CA SER A 22 -1.66 -9.42 2.92
C SER A 22 -0.45 -9.14 2.02
N PHE A 23 -0.55 -8.13 1.17
CA PHE A 23 0.54 -7.74 0.27
C PHE A 23 1.26 -6.52 0.83
N ASN A 24 2.44 -6.78 1.38
CA ASN A 24 3.42 -5.80 1.85
C ASN A 24 2.81 -4.72 2.77
N LEU A 25 1.88 -5.12 3.64
CA LEU A 25 1.15 -4.22 4.54
C LEU A 25 1.16 -4.76 5.98
N PRO A 26 1.53 -3.94 6.98
CA PRO A 26 1.53 -4.34 8.37
C PRO A 26 0.12 -4.19 8.98
N PRO A 27 -0.15 -4.85 10.11
CA PRO A 27 -1.43 -4.70 10.78
C PRO A 27 -1.59 -3.33 11.45
N HIS A 28 -0.52 -2.68 11.90
CA HIS A 28 -0.64 -1.36 12.52
C HIS A 28 -0.11 -0.28 11.59
N ILE A 29 -1.01 0.54 11.06
CA ILE A 29 -0.67 1.66 10.16
C ILE A 29 -1.11 3.04 10.69
N LYS A 30 -1.84 3.07 11.81
CA LYS A 30 -2.50 4.27 12.35
C LYS A 30 -1.56 5.47 12.45
N SER A 31 -0.42 5.31 13.11
CA SER A 31 0.58 6.38 13.27
C SER A 31 1.03 6.97 11.94
N ARG A 32 1.20 6.14 10.91
CA ARG A 32 1.57 6.59 9.57
C ARG A 32 0.42 7.31 8.86
N MET A 33 -0.81 6.87 9.05
CA MET A 33 -1.97 7.50 8.41
C MET A 33 -2.21 8.92 8.95
N HIS A 34 -1.86 9.20 10.21
CA HIS A 34 -1.92 10.55 10.79
C HIS A 34 -0.88 11.53 10.21
N GLN A 35 0.23 11.03 9.67
CA GLN A 35 1.33 11.86 9.18
C GLN A 35 1.13 12.34 7.74
N LEU A 36 0.28 11.64 6.98
CA LEU A 36 0.18 11.81 5.54
C LEU A 36 -0.97 12.77 5.21
N ASP A 37 -0.62 14.02 4.91
CA ASP A 37 -1.56 15.02 4.44
C ASP A 37 -1.93 14.82 2.95
N TRP A 38 -2.84 15.67 2.45
CA TRP A 38 -3.28 15.57 1.06
C TRP A 38 -2.15 15.80 0.05
N LYS A 39 -1.17 16.67 0.34
CA LYS A 39 -0.05 16.97 -0.55
C LYS A 39 0.94 15.80 -0.61
N GLU A 40 1.24 15.19 0.53
CA GLU A 40 2.04 13.97 0.57
C GLU A 40 1.36 12.86 -0.24
N ARG A 41 0.02 12.79 -0.21
CA ARG A 41 -0.73 11.83 -1.05
C ARG A 41 -0.70 12.12 -2.53
N LEU A 42 -0.80 13.39 -2.92
CA LEU A 42 -0.61 13.79 -4.31
C LEU A 42 0.79 13.38 -4.81
N LEU A 43 1.83 13.65 -4.03
CA LEU A 43 3.21 13.30 -4.40
C LEU A 43 3.42 11.79 -4.44
N HIS A 44 2.87 11.05 -3.48
CA HIS A 44 2.89 9.59 -3.49
C HIS A 44 2.22 9.00 -4.72
N LEU A 45 1.02 9.48 -5.04
CA LEU A 45 0.31 9.05 -6.24
C LEU A 45 1.12 9.38 -7.51
N SER A 46 1.76 10.55 -7.55
CA SER A 46 2.51 10.99 -8.71
C SER A 46 3.69 10.07 -9.02
N TYR A 47 4.49 9.69 -8.03
CA TYR A 47 5.60 8.77 -8.30
C TYR A 47 5.17 7.30 -8.40
N PHE A 48 4.06 6.87 -7.81
CA PHE A 48 3.52 5.52 -8.04
C PHE A 48 2.97 5.31 -9.44
N LEU A 49 2.55 6.39 -10.10
CA LEU A 49 2.06 6.38 -11.49
C LEU A 49 3.17 6.62 -12.51
N ASP A 50 4.42 6.69 -12.07
CA ASP A 50 5.59 7.04 -12.87
C ASP A 50 5.48 8.43 -13.53
N LEU A 51 4.71 9.36 -12.94
CA LEU A 51 4.68 10.76 -13.39
C LEU A 51 5.97 11.49 -13.02
N MET A 52 6.67 11.01 -11.99
CA MET A 52 7.96 11.55 -11.56
C MET A 52 8.69 10.50 -10.71
N THR A 53 9.98 10.69 -10.46
CA THR A 53 10.72 9.77 -9.60
C THR A 53 10.39 9.98 -8.12
N GLU A 54 10.53 8.93 -7.30
CA GLU A 54 10.38 9.02 -5.85
C GLU A 54 11.35 10.05 -5.22
N ALA A 55 12.55 10.17 -5.78
CA ALA A 55 13.54 11.16 -5.34
C ALA A 55 13.09 12.60 -5.64
N HIS A 56 12.51 12.84 -6.82
CA HIS A 56 11.95 14.14 -7.18
C HIS A 56 10.74 14.50 -6.32
N ALA A 57 9.82 13.56 -6.12
CA ALA A 57 8.66 13.76 -5.26
C ALA A 57 9.06 14.13 -3.82
N ARG A 58 10.14 13.54 -3.28
CA ARG A 58 10.70 13.92 -1.97
C ARG A 58 11.24 15.35 -1.93
N LYS A 59 11.92 15.79 -2.99
CA LYS A 59 12.42 17.16 -3.11
C LYS A 59 11.26 18.15 -3.16
N LEU A 60 10.24 17.85 -3.97
CA LEU A 60 9.02 18.65 -4.06
C LEU A 60 8.26 18.72 -2.74
N ALA A 61 8.22 17.64 -1.95
CA ALA A 61 7.58 17.66 -0.63
C ALA A 61 8.16 18.75 0.29
N ALA A 62 9.49 18.96 0.24
CA ALA A 62 10.15 20.00 1.01
C ALA A 62 9.87 21.40 0.44
N GLU A 63 9.85 21.55 -0.88
CA GLU A 63 9.57 22.82 -1.57
C GLU A 63 8.11 23.27 -1.39
N LEU A 64 7.18 22.32 -1.27
CA LEU A 64 5.74 22.57 -1.10
C LEU A 64 5.32 22.73 0.36
N GLN A 65 6.26 22.88 1.29
CA GLN A 65 5.94 23.25 2.67
C GLN A 65 5.24 24.63 2.68
N GLY A 66 4.09 24.71 3.34
CA GLY A 66 3.25 25.92 3.35
C GLY A 66 2.46 26.21 2.07
N ALA A 67 2.70 25.50 0.96
CA ALA A 67 1.94 25.69 -0.28
C ALA A 67 0.46 25.29 -0.13
N THR A 68 -0.43 25.98 -0.84
CA THR A 68 -1.84 25.60 -0.98
C THR A 68 -2.00 24.34 -1.83
N ARG A 69 -3.19 23.73 -1.83
CA ARG A 69 -3.47 22.55 -2.67
C ARG A 69 -3.37 22.87 -4.15
N GLU A 70 -3.80 24.06 -4.55
CA GLU A 70 -3.78 24.55 -5.93
C GLU A 70 -2.34 24.76 -6.39
N GLN A 71 -1.50 25.37 -5.56
CA GLN A 71 -0.07 25.54 -5.84
C GLN A 71 0.65 24.19 -5.97
N ALA A 72 0.36 23.25 -5.06
CA ALA A 72 0.93 21.90 -5.12
C ALA A 72 0.49 21.16 -6.39
N MET A 73 -0.79 21.24 -6.75
CA MET A 73 -1.31 20.63 -7.98
C MET A 73 -0.67 21.23 -9.23
N ALA A 74 -0.59 22.56 -9.31
CA ALA A 74 0.06 23.23 -10.44
C ALA A 74 1.52 22.79 -10.59
N LYS A 75 2.27 22.73 -9.48
CA LYS A 75 3.67 22.30 -9.49
C LYS A 75 3.84 20.84 -9.90
N VAL A 76 2.98 19.96 -9.39
CA VAL A 76 3.00 18.54 -9.77
C VAL A 76 2.68 18.35 -11.26
N MET A 77 1.72 19.10 -11.81
CA MET A 77 1.39 19.02 -13.24
C MET A 77 2.51 19.57 -14.14
N GLU A 78 3.22 20.60 -13.69
CA GLU A 78 4.39 21.17 -14.38
C GLU A 78 5.55 20.16 -14.45
N ASP A 79 5.82 19.48 -13.33
CA ASP A 79 6.97 18.59 -13.19
C ASP A 79 6.71 17.14 -13.64
N ALA A 80 5.45 16.80 -13.92
CA ALA A 80 5.05 15.46 -14.32
C ALA A 80 5.51 15.11 -15.75
N ASP A 81 5.78 13.83 -15.98
CA ASP A 81 5.97 13.27 -17.31
C ASP A 81 4.69 13.41 -18.13
N GLN A 82 4.75 14.29 -19.14
CA GLN A 82 3.61 14.63 -19.98
C GLN A 82 3.16 13.48 -20.86
N ASN A 83 4.07 12.59 -21.29
CA ASN A 83 3.71 11.40 -22.05
C ASN A 83 2.94 10.43 -21.16
N ARG A 84 3.38 10.26 -19.91
CA ARG A 84 2.71 9.39 -18.93
C ARG A 84 1.35 9.93 -18.51
N LEU A 85 1.22 11.25 -18.32
CA LEU A 85 -0.08 11.90 -18.10
C LEU A 85 -1.04 11.64 -19.26
N PHE A 86 -0.56 11.77 -20.50
CA PHE A 86 -1.36 11.49 -21.69
C PHE A 86 -1.77 10.01 -21.77
N GLU A 87 -0.83 9.09 -21.56
CA GLU A 87 -1.09 7.64 -21.57
C GLU A 87 -2.16 7.23 -20.54
N LEU A 88 -2.10 7.84 -19.35
CA LEU A 88 -3.06 7.59 -18.26
C LEU A 88 -4.35 8.42 -18.37
N ALA A 89 -4.47 9.28 -19.39
CA ALA A 89 -5.55 10.24 -19.56
C ALA A 89 -5.80 11.12 -18.30
N LEU A 90 -4.72 11.55 -17.65
CA LEU A 90 -4.76 12.35 -16.43
C LEU A 90 -4.70 13.85 -16.74
N SER A 91 -5.85 14.50 -16.66
CA SER A 91 -5.93 15.96 -16.55
C SER A 91 -5.65 16.42 -15.10
N PRO A 92 -5.38 17.72 -14.86
CA PRO A 92 -5.29 18.25 -13.49
C PRO A 92 -6.51 17.91 -12.63
N GLU A 93 -7.71 17.98 -13.21
CA GLU A 93 -8.95 17.64 -12.52
C GLU A 93 -9.03 16.14 -12.19
N ALA A 94 -8.65 15.27 -13.13
CA ALA A 94 -8.63 13.83 -12.92
C ALA A 94 -7.61 13.44 -11.84
N LEU A 95 -6.40 14.01 -11.89
CA LEU A 95 -5.37 13.76 -10.87
C LEU A 95 -5.83 14.24 -9.49
N ASN A 96 -6.46 15.41 -9.41
CA ASN A 96 -7.04 15.92 -8.16
C ASN A 96 -8.11 14.97 -7.59
N LYS A 97 -8.99 14.43 -8.44
CA LYS A 97 -10.00 13.44 -8.03
C LYS A 97 -9.35 12.18 -7.48
N TRP A 98 -8.34 11.64 -8.17
CA TRP A 98 -7.60 10.47 -7.70
C TRP A 98 -6.85 10.71 -6.38
N ALA A 99 -6.16 11.85 -6.25
CA ALA A 99 -5.49 12.23 -5.01
C ALA A 99 -6.47 12.37 -3.84
N THR A 100 -7.63 12.97 -4.10
CA THR A 100 -8.71 13.12 -3.10
C THR A 100 -9.29 11.77 -2.69
N LEU A 101 -9.55 10.88 -3.65
CA LEU A 101 -10.02 9.53 -3.37
C LEU A 101 -8.98 8.73 -2.55
N ALA A 102 -7.71 8.77 -2.94
CA ALA A 102 -6.64 8.08 -2.22
C ALA A 102 -6.48 8.62 -0.79
N PHE A 103 -6.56 9.94 -0.61
CA PHE A 103 -6.55 10.59 0.71
C PHE A 103 -7.77 10.20 1.55
N ALA A 104 -8.97 10.15 0.97
CA ALA A 104 -10.18 9.71 1.67
C ALA A 104 -10.07 8.25 2.12
N LEU A 105 -9.61 7.35 1.24
CA LEU A 105 -9.42 5.92 1.56
C LEU A 105 -8.42 5.72 2.70
N GLN A 106 -7.32 6.48 2.69
CA GLN A 106 -6.39 6.53 3.81
C GLN A 106 -7.06 7.04 5.07
N SER A 107 -7.85 8.13 4.98
CA SER A 107 -8.41 8.81 6.14
C SER A 107 -9.33 7.89 6.94
N MET A 108 -10.05 6.98 6.27
CA MET A 108 -10.82 5.93 6.93
C MET A 108 -9.96 5.01 7.82
N ALA A 109 -8.67 4.88 7.52
CA ALA A 109 -7.75 4.04 8.28
C ALA A 109 -7.07 4.76 9.45
N ILE A 110 -7.34 6.06 9.66
CA ILE A 110 -6.77 6.86 10.75
C ILE A 110 -7.29 6.36 12.10
N ASP A 111 -8.60 6.21 12.25
CA ASP A 111 -9.21 5.81 13.52
C ASP A 111 -9.50 4.31 13.62
N TYR A 112 -9.20 3.58 12.57
CA TYR A 112 -9.44 2.15 12.49
C TYR A 112 -8.44 1.36 13.35
N ASP A 113 -8.92 0.88 14.49
CA ASP A 113 -8.22 -0.10 15.32
C ASP A 113 -8.64 -1.52 14.92
N ARG A 114 -7.66 -2.39 14.75
CA ARG A 114 -7.92 -3.77 14.30
C ARG A 114 -8.20 -4.63 15.52
N SER A 115 -9.45 -5.02 15.67
CA SER A 115 -9.89 -5.98 16.69
C SER A 115 -10.43 -7.26 16.06
N GLY A 116 -10.38 -8.36 16.83
CA GLY A 116 -10.77 -9.68 16.39
C GLY A 116 -9.64 -10.41 15.66
N SER A 117 -9.93 -11.61 15.18
CA SER A 117 -8.94 -12.49 14.56
C SER A 117 -9.51 -13.15 13.31
N SER A 118 -8.66 -13.52 12.35
CA SER A 118 -9.03 -14.29 11.13
C SER A 118 -8.30 -15.63 11.10
N THR A 119 -8.84 -16.65 10.42
CA THR A 119 -8.31 -18.03 10.46
C THR A 119 -6.84 -18.12 10.08
N SER A 120 -6.52 -17.86 8.81
CA SER A 120 -5.21 -18.09 8.21
C SER A 120 -4.70 -16.81 7.56
N MET A 121 -3.41 -16.50 7.72
CA MET A 121 -2.80 -15.30 7.15
C MET A 121 -1.54 -15.69 6.38
N ASP A 122 -1.44 -15.20 5.15
CA ASP A 122 -0.25 -15.29 4.31
C ASP A 122 0.20 -13.86 3.98
N VAL A 123 1.42 -13.51 4.37
CA VAL A 123 1.99 -12.18 4.23
C VAL A 123 3.06 -12.21 3.15
N PHE A 124 2.76 -11.63 1.99
CA PHE A 124 3.71 -11.47 0.89
C PHE A 124 4.46 -10.17 1.09
N TYR A 125 5.78 -10.22 1.20
CA TYR A 125 6.55 -9.04 1.57
C TYR A 125 7.73 -8.80 0.63
N CYS A 126 7.98 -7.53 0.38
CA CYS A 126 9.03 -7.05 -0.50
C CYS A 126 9.73 -5.84 0.16
N ILE A 127 10.42 -5.00 -0.62
CA ILE A 127 11.05 -3.79 -0.09
C ILE A 127 9.95 -2.81 0.37
N SER A 128 10.03 -2.34 1.61
CA SER A 128 9.13 -1.31 2.13
C SER A 128 9.46 0.07 1.56
N LEU A 129 8.57 1.04 1.76
CA LEU A 129 8.96 2.44 1.58
C LEU A 129 10.11 2.79 2.54
N ALA A 130 11.10 3.56 2.07
CA ALA A 130 12.30 3.91 2.84
C ALA A 130 11.98 4.65 4.15
N VAL A 131 10.87 5.42 4.15
CA VAL A 131 10.37 6.15 5.33
C VAL A 131 9.75 5.24 6.40
N VAL A 132 9.50 3.96 6.09
CA VAL A 132 8.84 3.02 7.00
C VAL A 132 9.83 2.06 7.64
N ALA A 133 10.78 1.53 6.88
CA ALA A 133 11.83 0.66 7.41
C ALA A 133 13.11 0.80 6.59
N SER A 134 14.25 0.69 7.28
CA SER A 134 15.59 0.81 6.71
C SER A 134 16.04 -0.43 5.95
N SER A 135 15.41 -1.59 6.20
CA SER A 135 15.75 -2.84 5.54
C SER A 135 14.55 -3.78 5.46
N LYS A 136 14.58 -4.71 4.50
CA LYS A 136 13.57 -5.78 4.37
C LYS A 136 13.51 -6.67 5.62
N LYS A 137 14.65 -6.88 6.30
CA LYS A 137 14.71 -7.63 7.56
C LYS A 137 13.98 -6.92 8.69
N GLN A 138 14.25 -5.63 8.88
CA GLN A 138 13.51 -4.79 9.84
C GLN A 138 12.01 -4.81 9.51
N TRP A 139 11.68 -4.60 8.24
CA TRP A 139 10.31 -4.59 7.77
C TRP A 139 9.54 -5.86 8.15
N ARG A 140 10.13 -7.03 7.87
CA ARG A 140 9.56 -8.32 8.24
C ARG A 140 9.44 -8.48 9.76
N ASN A 141 10.54 -8.29 10.49
CA ASN A 141 10.64 -8.73 11.88
C ASN A 141 9.98 -7.79 12.89
N GLU A 142 9.92 -6.49 12.59
CA GLU A 142 9.41 -5.47 13.51
C GLU A 142 8.02 -4.96 13.14
N HIS A 143 7.65 -4.98 11.85
CA HIS A 143 6.37 -4.44 11.39
C HIS A 143 5.40 -5.53 10.96
N LEU A 144 5.80 -6.39 10.02
CA LEU A 144 4.92 -7.43 9.49
C LEU A 144 4.69 -8.57 10.48
N ARG A 145 5.68 -8.89 11.33
CA ARG A 145 5.53 -9.92 12.37
C ARG A 145 4.37 -9.65 13.32
N LYS A 146 3.96 -8.39 13.49
CA LYS A 146 2.80 -8.02 14.32
C LYS A 146 1.49 -8.64 13.84
N TRP A 147 1.44 -9.26 12.65
CA TRP A 147 0.27 -10.06 12.25
C TRP A 147 0.03 -11.26 13.18
N VAL A 148 1.06 -11.72 13.92
CA VAL A 148 0.94 -12.77 14.96
C VAL A 148 -0.04 -12.34 16.06
N ASP A 149 -0.12 -11.05 16.37
CA ASP A 149 -0.97 -10.54 17.45
C ASP A 149 -2.48 -10.56 17.08
N ILE A 150 -2.81 -10.76 15.80
CA ILE A 150 -4.17 -10.63 15.26
C ILE A 150 -4.63 -11.91 14.54
N ALA A 151 -3.73 -12.69 13.95
CA ALA A 151 -4.09 -13.93 13.27
C ALA A 151 -4.41 -15.05 14.27
N ARG A 152 -5.40 -15.92 13.98
CA ARG A 152 -5.69 -17.11 14.82
C ARG A 152 -4.65 -18.22 14.69
N SER A 153 -3.90 -18.23 13.59
CA SER A 153 -2.82 -19.18 13.33
C SER A 153 -1.55 -18.43 12.97
N GLU A 154 -0.40 -19.07 13.17
CA GLU A 154 0.92 -18.50 12.83
C GLU A 154 0.92 -18.02 11.35
N PRO A 155 1.14 -16.71 11.09
CA PRO A 155 1.19 -16.18 9.74
C PRO A 155 2.34 -16.80 8.95
N ARG A 156 2.09 -17.13 7.69
CA ARG A 156 3.13 -17.57 6.75
C ARG A 156 3.69 -16.35 6.02
N PHE A 157 5.01 -16.21 5.96
CA PHE A 157 5.66 -15.08 5.32
C PHE A 157 6.34 -15.51 4.02
N HIS A 158 6.01 -14.83 2.93
CA HIS A 158 6.47 -15.13 1.58
C HIS A 158 7.26 -13.95 1.04
N GLU A 159 8.56 -14.13 0.83
CA GLU A 159 9.37 -13.08 0.20
C GLU A 159 9.08 -13.01 -1.30
N VAL A 160 8.88 -11.80 -1.82
CA VAL A 160 8.67 -11.53 -3.24
C VAL A 160 9.56 -10.37 -3.73
N GLY A 161 9.67 -10.24 -5.06
CA GLY A 161 10.45 -9.19 -5.71
C GLY A 161 9.84 -7.80 -5.58
N GLY A 162 10.65 -6.79 -5.90
CA GLY A 162 10.22 -5.40 -5.99
C GLY A 162 10.10 -4.64 -4.67
N ALA A 163 9.43 -3.50 -4.77
CA ALA A 163 9.05 -2.62 -3.67
C ALA A 163 7.53 -2.57 -3.56
N HIS A 164 7.04 -1.85 -2.54
CA HIS A 164 5.60 -1.75 -2.23
C HIS A 164 4.71 -1.43 -3.44
N TYR A 165 5.16 -0.55 -4.34
CA TYR A 165 4.42 -0.14 -5.53
C TYR A 165 4.83 -0.90 -6.81
N THR A 166 5.90 -1.69 -6.79
CA THR A 166 6.39 -2.41 -7.99
C THR A 166 6.25 -3.93 -7.90
N MET A 167 5.87 -4.49 -6.74
CA MET A 167 5.79 -5.95 -6.54
C MET A 167 4.80 -6.67 -7.49
N LEU A 168 3.82 -5.95 -8.02
CA LEU A 168 2.86 -6.43 -9.03
C LEU A 168 3.14 -5.86 -10.43
N GLY A 169 4.24 -5.13 -10.61
CA GLY A 169 4.65 -4.56 -11.89
C GLY A 169 5.20 -5.64 -12.86
N PRO A 170 5.39 -5.29 -14.14
CA PRO A 170 5.76 -6.24 -15.19
C PRO A 170 7.00 -7.09 -14.87
N GLU A 171 8.00 -6.52 -14.18
CA GLU A 171 9.23 -7.21 -13.80
C GLU A 171 9.06 -8.27 -12.70
N HIS A 172 7.99 -8.19 -11.91
CA HIS A 172 7.82 -8.97 -10.68
C HIS A 172 6.55 -9.82 -10.65
N VAL A 173 5.51 -9.43 -11.41
CA VAL A 173 4.18 -10.05 -11.38
C VAL A 173 4.21 -11.56 -11.65
N PHE A 174 5.08 -12.03 -12.54
CA PHE A 174 5.17 -13.46 -12.86
C PHE A 174 5.70 -14.28 -11.68
N ASN A 175 6.77 -13.82 -11.03
CA ASN A 175 7.30 -14.51 -9.85
C ASN A 175 6.37 -14.36 -8.66
N PHE A 176 5.73 -13.19 -8.49
CA PHE A 176 4.69 -12.99 -7.49
C PHE A 176 3.55 -14.02 -7.66
N GLN A 177 3.05 -14.19 -8.88
CA GLN A 177 1.99 -15.15 -9.20
C GLN A 177 2.40 -16.58 -8.86
N LYS A 178 3.64 -16.99 -9.14
CA LYS A 178 4.14 -18.32 -8.76
C LYS A 178 4.14 -18.51 -7.24
N THR A 179 4.63 -17.53 -6.49
CA THR A 179 4.64 -17.59 -5.02
C THR A 179 3.22 -17.62 -4.45
N LEU A 180 2.30 -16.82 -5.01
CA LEU A 180 0.89 -16.82 -4.62
C LEU A 180 0.25 -18.20 -4.88
N ARG A 181 0.48 -18.79 -6.06
CA ARG A 181 -0.05 -20.13 -6.38
C ARG A 181 0.47 -21.18 -5.40
N ALA A 182 1.78 -21.21 -5.13
CA ALA A 182 2.34 -22.14 -4.17
C ALA A 182 1.75 -21.96 -2.74
N ALA A 183 1.46 -20.72 -2.34
CA ALA A 183 0.82 -20.44 -1.05
C ALA A 183 -0.63 -20.94 -1.01
N LEU A 184 -1.38 -20.80 -2.10
CA LEU A 184 -2.74 -21.33 -2.25
C LEU A 184 -2.75 -22.87 -2.24
N ASP A 185 -1.86 -23.51 -3.02
CA ASP A 185 -1.70 -24.96 -3.05
C ASP A 185 -1.38 -25.52 -1.64
N ALA A 186 -0.51 -24.83 -0.89
CA ALA A 186 -0.16 -25.19 0.50
C ALA A 186 -1.29 -24.95 1.52
N ARG A 187 -2.40 -24.35 1.09
CA ARG A 187 -3.66 -24.20 1.83
C ARG A 187 -4.75 -25.14 1.29
N GLY A 188 -4.46 -25.90 0.24
CA GLY A 188 -5.40 -26.84 -0.39
C GLY A 188 -6.48 -26.17 -1.23
N ILE A 189 -6.17 -25.01 -1.82
CA ILE A 189 -7.07 -24.20 -2.68
C ILE A 189 -6.44 -24.04 -4.06
#